data_AF-A0A1G1M1J9-F1
#
_entry.id   AF-A0A1G1M1J9-F1
#
_cell.length_a   1.000
_cell.length_b   1.000
_cell.length_c   1.000
_cell.angle_alpha   90.00
_cell.angle_beta   90.00
_cell.angle_gamma   90.00
#
_symmetry.space_group_name_H-M   'P 1'
#
loop_
_entity.id
_entity.type
_entity.pdbx_description
1 polymer ?
#
loop_
_entity_poly.entity_id
_entity_poly.type
_entity_poly.pdbx_seq_one_letter_code
_entity_poly.pdbx_strand_id
1 'polypeptide(L)' 'MNYVQAKLYLENIKIGDIVEICLDEGEPIQNVPVSLKNDGQEILGIKRTENYYKVRVKKLVDL' A
#
# COMPACT_ATOMS: atom_id res chain seq x y z
N MET A 1 5.57 -0.54 -8.59
CA MET A 1 4.90 -1.72 -7.97
C MET A 1 3.39 -1.61 -8.17
N ASN A 2 2.68 -2.71 -8.46
CA ASN A 2 1.23 -2.71 -8.69
C ASN A 2 0.43 -3.31 -7.50
N TYR A 3 -0.91 -3.33 -7.59
CA TYR A 3 -1.78 -3.81 -6.50
C TYR A 3 -1.60 -5.30 -6.20
N VAL A 4 -1.45 -6.15 -7.22
CA VAL A 4 -1.24 -7.59 -7.04
C VAL A 4 0.03 -7.86 -6.23
N GLN A 5 1.10 -7.12 -6.54
CA GLN A 5 2.35 -7.19 -5.77
C GLN A 5 2.17 -6.67 -4.34
N ALA A 6 1.40 -5.60 -4.14
CA ALA A 6 1.09 -5.08 -2.81
C ALA A 6 0.33 -6.07 -1.94
N LYS A 7 -0.64 -6.78 -2.53
CA LYS A 7 -1.40 -7.81 -1.86
C LYS A 7 -0.50 -8.95 -1.39
N LEU A 8 0.28 -9.54 -2.31
CA LEU A 8 1.22 -10.63 -2.00
C LEU A 8 2.25 -10.25 -0.92
N TYR A 9 2.71 -9.00 -0.95
CA TYR A 9 3.61 -8.49 0.08
C TYR A 9 2.91 -8.46 1.45
N LEU A 10 1.70 -7.89 1.53
CA LEU A 10 0.93 -7.77 2.77
C LEU A 10 0.43 -9.10 3.33
N GLU A 11 0.31 -10.17 2.53
CA GLU A 11 -0.02 -11.51 3.02
C GLU A 11 1.05 -12.09 3.96
N ASN A 12 2.30 -11.64 3.84
CA ASN A 12 3.40 -12.06 4.71
C ASN A 12 3.61 -11.13 5.93
N ILE A 13 2.78 -10.10 6.07
CA ILE A 13 2.86 -9.09 7.11
C ILE A 13 1.83 -9.37 8.19
N LYS A 14 2.21 -9.24 9.47
CA LYS A 14 1.29 -9.49 10.58
C LYS A 14 0.27 -8.37 10.71
N ILE A 15 -0.94 -8.72 11.13
CA ILE A 15 -1.96 -7.73 11.50
C ILE A 15 -1.41 -6.83 12.60
N GLY A 16 -1.58 -5.52 12.41
CA GLY A 16 -1.09 -4.46 13.28
C GLY A 16 0.21 -3.82 12.77
N ASP A 17 0.99 -4.52 11.96
CA ASP A 17 2.26 -4.01 11.43
C ASP A 17 2.04 -2.90 10.40
N ILE A 18 3.02 -2.00 10.34
CA ILE A 18 3.04 -0.87 9.41
C ILE A 18 4.16 -1.09 8.41
N VAL A 19 3.82 -0.99 7.14
CA VAL A 19 4.78 -1.12 6.03
C VAL A 19 4.74 0.11 5.15
N GLU A 20 5.85 0.35 4.43
CA GLU A 20 5.98 1.42 3.46
C GLU A 20 6.12 0.82 2.07
N ILE A 21 5.18 1.16 1.19
CA ILE A 21 5.12 0.69 -0.20
C ILE A 21 5.56 1.83 -1.12
N CYS A 22 6.48 1.54 -2.03
CA CYS A 22 6.94 2.50 -3.04
C CYS A 22 6.16 2.30 -4.35
N LEU A 23 5.48 3.34 -4.81
CA LEU A 23 4.66 3.34 -6.02
C LEU A 23 5.16 4.39 -7.00
N ASP A 24 5.26 4.00 -8.26
CA ASP A 24 5.62 4.91 -9.34
C ASP A 24 4.49 5.92 -9.61
N GLU A 25 4.82 7.03 -10.28
CA GLU A 25 3.81 8.01 -10.70
C GLU A 25 2.85 7.40 -11.75
N GLY A 26 1.65 7.97 -11.84
CA GLY A 26 0.60 7.50 -12.76
C GLY A 26 -0.41 6.55 -12.10
N GLU A 27 -0.80 5.50 -12.81
CA GLU A 27 -1.85 4.57 -12.35
C GLU A 27 -1.57 3.88 -11.00
N PRO A 28 -0.33 3.46 -10.66
CA PRO A 28 -0.08 2.72 -9.42
C PRO A 28 -0.48 3.50 -8.16
N ILE A 29 -0.09 4.77 -8.07
CA ILE A 29 -0.42 5.60 -6.92
C ILE A 29 -1.93 5.93 -6.82
N GLN A 30 -2.66 5.89 -7.93
CA GLN A 30 -4.11 6.11 -7.93
C GLN A 30 -4.87 4.85 -7.50
N ASN A 31 -4.45 3.68 -7.99
CA ASN A 31 -5.20 2.44 -7.83
C ASN A 31 -4.83 1.69 -6.55
N VAL A 32 -3.53 1.56 -6.24
CA VAL A 32 -3.06 0.69 -5.15
C VAL A 32 -3.57 1.12 -3.76
N PRO A 33 -3.47 2.40 -3.35
CA PRO A 33 -3.97 2.81 -2.03
C PRO A 33 -5.48 2.62 -1.90
N VAL A 34 -6.23 2.84 -2.98
CA VAL A 34 -7.68 2.66 -3.02
C VAL A 34 -8.05 1.18 -2.89
N SER A 35 -7.40 0.30 -3.66
CA SER A 35 -7.62 -1.14 -3.56
C SER A 35 -7.28 -1.69 -2.17
N LEU A 36 -6.14 -1.28 -1.59
CA LEU A 36 -5.77 -1.68 -0.23
C LEU A 36 -6.78 -1.21 0.81
N LYS A 37 -7.30 0.02 0.67
CA LYS A 37 -8.37 0.52 1.55
C LYS A 37 -9.67 -0.27 1.38
N ASN A 38 -10.03 -0.62 0.15
CA ASN A 38 -11.21 -1.42 -0.14
C ASN A 38 -11.10 -2.84 0.44
N ASP A 39 -9.89 -3.38 0.53
CA ASP A 39 -9.60 -4.65 1.19
C ASP A 39 -9.49 -4.54 2.73
N GLY A 40 -9.94 -3.43 3.31
CA GLY A 40 -9.96 -3.24 4.76
C GLY A 40 -8.62 -2.87 5.40
N GLN A 41 -7.60 -2.52 4.60
CA GLN A 41 -6.34 -2.01 5.13
C GLN A 41 -6.43 -0.50 5.41
N GLU A 42 -5.56 0.00 6.27
CA GLU A 42 -5.52 1.42 6.61
C GLU A 42 -4.34 2.12 5.97
N ILE A 43 -4.61 3.19 5.21
CA ILE A 43 -3.58 4.06 4.65
C ILE A 43 -3.26 5.13 5.69
N LEU A 44 -2.07 5.04 6.29
CA LEU A 44 -1.60 5.99 7.30
C LEU A 44 -1.09 7.29 6.68
N GLY A 45 -0.62 7.24 5.44
CA GLY A 45 -0.16 8.44 4.75
C GLY A 45 0.51 8.15 3.42
N ILE A 46 0.55 9.17 2.57
CA ILE A 46 1.21 9.13 1.28
C ILE A 46 2.19 10.29 1.24
N LYS A 47 3.45 10.01 0.93
CA LYS A 47 4.51 11.00 0.79
C LYS A 47 5.07 10.95 -0.63
N ARG A 48 5.01 12.08 -1.33
CA ARG A 48 5.67 12.25 -2.63
C ARG A 48 7.18 12.39 -2.42
N THR A 49 7.94 11.62 -3.19
CA THR A 49 9.40 11.75 -3.38
C THR A 49 9.63 12.23 -4.81
N GLU A 50 10.86 12.60 -5.18
CA GLU A 50 11.17 13.15 -6.51
C GLU A 50 10.70 12.28 -7.67
N ASN A 51 10.80 10.95 -7.56
CA ASN A 51 10.49 10.02 -8.67
C ASN A 51 9.41 8.98 -8.35
N TYR A 52 8.89 8.95 -7.12
CA TYR A 52 7.93 7.94 -6.67
C TYR A 52 7.19 8.39 -5.40
N TYR A 53 6.15 7.66 -5.04
CA TYR A 53 5.34 7.86 -3.86
C TYR A 53 5.60 6.77 -2.82
N LYS A 54 5.72 7.18 -1.56
CA LYS A 54 5.79 6.29 -0.40
C LYS A 54 4.42 6.25 0.26
N VAL A 55 3.80 5.09 0.27
CA VAL A 55 2.50 4.86 0.89
C VAL A 55 2.72 4.04 2.15
N ARG A 56 2.41 4.62 3.30
CA ARG A 56 2.40 3.89 4.57
C ARG A 56 1.05 3.23 4.76
N VAL A 57 1.08 1.93 4.97
CA VAL A 57 -0.10 1.07 5.12
C VAL A 57 0.04 0.30 6.41
N LYS A 58 -1.03 0.25 7.19
CA LYS A 58 -1.16 -0.62 8.35
C LYS A 58 -2.00 -1.83 7.98
N LYS A 59 -1.46 -3.03 8.21
CA LYS A 59 -2.19 -4.28 8.04
C LYS A 59 -3.26 -4.36 9.13
N LEU A 60 -4.53 -4.43 8.76
CA LEU A 60 -5.63 -4.53 9.74
C LEU A 60 -6.41 -5.85 9.65
N VAL A 61 -6.48 -6.43 8.46
CA VAL A 61 -7.19 -7.69 8.21
C VAL A 61 -6.37 -8.58 7.30
N ASP A 62 -6.50 -9.90 7.42
CA ASP A 62 -5.96 -10.83 6.42
C ASP A 62 -6.68 -10.65 5.07
N LEU A 63 -5.89 -10.77 4.00
CA LEU A 63 -6.25 -10.35 2.63
C LEU A 63 -6.77 -11.51 1.77
#